data_AF-A0A395XND8-F1
#
_entry.id   AF-A0A395XND8-F1
#
_cell.length_a   1.000
_cell.length_b   1.000
_cell.length_c   1.000
_cell.angle_alpha   90.00
_cell.angle_beta   90.00
_cell.angle_gamma   90.00
#
_symmetry.space_group_name_H-M   'P 1'
#
loop_
_entity.id
_entity.type
_entity.pdbx_description
1 polymer ?
#
loop_
_entity_poly.entity_id
_entity_poly.type
_entity_poly.pdbx_seq_one_letter_code
_entity_poly.pdbx_strand_id
1 'polypeptide(L)'
;MKLGMRKKQEKKETTKVTKKLPMTAKMKRAMAVYIVMVLIMTAGASTVFAADDPLTVINNLSTFIFGLIRAIGMILLGFGIVQVGLSLKSHDPSQRANGFLTLAGGVIITFAKEILNLITG
;
A
#
# COMPACT_ATOMS: atom_id res chain seq x y z
N MET A 1 -36.24 -22.82 24.93
CA MET A 1 -35.74 -22.96 23.54
C MET A 1 -35.52 -21.55 22.95
N LYS A 2 -34.39 -20.88 23.24
CA LYS A 2 -34.16 -19.47 22.85
C LYS A 2 -32.66 -19.13 22.72
N LEU A 3 -31.90 -20.01 22.07
CA LEU A 3 -30.46 -19.84 21.86
C LEU A 3 -30.03 -19.84 20.37
N GLY A 4 -30.94 -19.51 19.45
CA GLY A 4 -30.66 -19.51 18.01
C GLY A 4 -30.38 -18.14 17.36
N MET A 5 -30.48 -17.04 18.11
CA MET A 5 -30.62 -15.68 17.53
C MET A 5 -29.47 -14.72 17.91
N ARG A 6 -28.24 -15.21 18.12
CA ARG A 6 -27.11 -14.33 18.55
C ARG A 6 -25.78 -14.50 17.81
N LYS A 7 -25.67 -15.30 16.73
CA LYS A 7 -24.40 -15.50 16.00
C LYS A 7 -24.49 -15.32 14.48
N LYS A 8 -25.40 -14.47 13.99
CA LYS A 8 -25.59 -14.22 12.54
C LYS A 8 -25.21 -12.79 12.11
N GLN A 9 -24.32 -12.12 12.85
CA GLN A 9 -23.91 -10.74 12.60
C GLN A 9 -22.40 -10.51 12.74
N GLU A 10 -21.52 -11.38 12.21
CA GLU A 10 -20.11 -10.97 12.07
C GLU A 10 -19.33 -11.79 11.04
N LYS A 11 -19.90 -12.00 9.84
CA LYS A 11 -19.08 -12.31 8.66
C LYS A 11 -19.85 -12.07 7.37
N LYS A 12 -20.29 -10.83 7.17
CA LYS A 12 -20.48 -10.35 5.80
C LYS A 12 -19.10 -9.93 5.30
N GLU A 13 -18.28 -10.93 4.96
CA GLU A 13 -17.30 -10.75 3.88
C GLU A 13 -18.12 -10.32 2.68
N THR A 14 -18.24 -9.00 2.56
CA THR A 14 -18.92 -8.40 1.45
C THR A 14 -17.88 -8.49 0.36
N THR A 15 -17.84 -9.64 -0.30
CA THR A 15 -17.25 -9.83 -1.63
C THR A 15 -18.01 -8.92 -2.57
N LYS A 16 -17.81 -7.61 -2.42
CA LYS A 16 -18.26 -6.58 -3.34
C LYS A 16 -17.29 -6.71 -4.49
N VAL A 17 -17.67 -7.53 -5.46
CA VAL A 17 -17.13 -7.54 -6.82
C VAL A 17 -16.94 -6.07 -7.19
N THR A 18 -15.69 -5.62 -7.13
CA THR A 18 -15.34 -4.24 -7.40
C THR A 18 -15.57 -4.07 -8.88
N LYS A 19 -16.75 -3.57 -9.27
CA LYS A 19 -17.03 -3.20 -10.64
C LYS A 19 -15.95 -2.19 -11.00
N LYS A 20 -14.91 -2.63 -11.73
CA LYS A 20 -13.76 -1.80 -12.07
C LYS A 20 -14.30 -0.60 -12.83
N LEU A 21 -14.33 0.57 -12.19
CA LEU A 21 -14.70 1.78 -12.89
C LEU A 21 -13.69 2.00 -14.02
N PRO A 22 -14.15 2.32 -15.24
CA PRO A 22 -13.26 2.53 -16.37
C PRO A 22 -12.35 3.73 -16.06
N MET A 23 -11.08 3.45 -15.75
CA MET A 23 -10.07 4.48 -15.59
C MET A 23 -9.81 5.13 -16.95
N THR A 24 -10.04 6.44 -17.06
CA THR A 24 -9.74 7.21 -18.26
C THR A 24 -8.24 7.08 -18.60
N ALA A 25 -7.88 7.04 -19.88
CA ALA A 25 -6.49 6.85 -20.33
C ALA A 25 -5.50 7.87 -19.71
N LYS A 26 -5.97 9.09 -19.42
CA LYS A 26 -5.18 10.13 -18.72
C LYS A 26 -4.78 9.72 -17.30
N MET A 27 -5.68 9.10 -16.55
CA MET A 27 -5.41 8.64 -15.18
C MET A 27 -4.45 7.45 -15.17
N LYS A 28 -4.56 6.55 -16.15
CA LYS A 28 -3.60 5.45 -16.33
C LYS A 28 -2.19 5.95 -16.61
N ARG A 29 -2.04 6.98 -17.46
CA ARG A 29 -0.73 7.60 -17.73
C ARG A 29 -0.15 8.29 -16.49
N ALA A 30 -0.96 9.05 -15.75
CA ALA A 30 -0.52 9.68 -14.51
C ALA A 30 -0.06 8.66 -13.46
N MET A 31 -0.80 7.54 -13.33
CA MET A 31 -0.43 6.45 -12.43
C MET A 31 0.85 5.73 -12.90
N ALA A 32 1.04 5.52 -14.21
CA ALA A 32 2.27 4.95 -14.74
C ALA A 32 3.49 5.84 -14.47
N VAL A 33 3.37 7.15 -14.69
CA VAL A 33 4.43 8.12 -14.38
C VAL A 33 4.75 8.13 -12.88
N TYR A 34 3.72 8.09 -12.02
CA TYR A 34 3.90 8.00 -10.57
C TYR A 34 4.66 6.74 -10.16
N ILE A 35 4.30 5.57 -10.71
CA ILE A 35 4.99 4.31 -10.44
C ILE A 35 6.45 4.38 -10.89
N VAL A 36 6.72 4.87 -12.09
CA VAL A 36 8.09 5.02 -12.62
C VAL A 36 8.91 5.97 -11.73
N MET A 37 8.34 7.09 -11.30
CA MET A 37 9.01 8.04 -10.41
C MET A 37 9.37 7.42 -9.05
N VAL A 38 8.44 6.67 -8.45
CA VAL A 38 8.68 5.94 -7.19
C VAL A 38 9.77 4.87 -7.38
N LEU A 39 9.75 4.13 -8.49
CA LEU A 39 10.76 3.13 -8.79
C LEU A 39 12.15 3.75 -8.96
N ILE A 40 12.28 4.85 -9.69
CA ILE A 40 13.56 5.55 -9.88
C ILE A 40 14.09 6.08 -8.53
N MET A 41 13.24 6.70 -7.71
CA MET A 41 13.64 7.21 -6.39
C MET A 41 14.09 6.09 -5.44
N THR A 42 13.52 4.90 -5.56
CA THR A 42 13.78 3.80 -4.62
C THR A 42 14.94 2.91 -5.09
N ALA A 43 14.93 2.50 -6.36
CA ALA A 43 15.98 1.67 -6.95
C ALA A 43 17.28 2.47 -7.23
N GLY A 44 17.18 3.77 -7.51
CA GLY A 44 18.35 4.64 -7.71
C GLY A 44 19.07 5.06 -6.43
N ALA A 45 18.40 4.99 -5.28
CA ALA A 45 18.96 5.41 -3.98
C ALA A 45 19.67 4.28 -3.22
N SER A 46 19.48 3.02 -3.60
CA SER A 46 20.01 1.85 -2.89
C SER A 46 20.71 0.88 -3.84
N THR A 47 21.92 1.23 -4.24
CA THR A 47 22.82 0.31 -4.97
C THR A 47 23.37 -0.73 -3.99
N VAL A 48 22.99 -2.00 -4.14
CA VAL A 48 23.59 -3.11 -3.39
C VAL A 48 24.97 -3.40 -4.00
N PHE A 49 25.98 -2.64 -3.56
CA PHE A 49 27.37 -3.02 -3.77
C PHE A 49 27.81 -3.92 -2.62
N ALA A 50 28.43 -5.04 -2.96
CA ALA A 50 29.08 -5.92 -2.01
C ALA A 50 30.50 -5.38 -1.76
N ALA A 51 30.76 -4.87 -0.56
CA ALA A 51 32.12 -4.76 -0.03
C ALA A 51 32.43 -6.06 0.73
N ASP A 52 33.70 -6.43 0.84
CA ASP A 52 34.28 -7.76 1.10
C ASP A 52 33.82 -8.56 2.37
N ASP A 53 32.77 -8.12 3.09
CA ASP A 53 32.23 -8.76 4.30
C ASP A 53 30.76 -9.22 4.13
N PRO A 54 30.46 -10.52 4.32
CA PRO A 54 29.11 -11.08 4.27
C PRO A 54 28.05 -10.36 5.11
N LEU A 55 28.42 -9.80 6.27
CA LEU A 55 27.46 -9.05 7.12
C LEU A 55 27.00 -7.75 6.45
N THR A 56 27.93 -7.06 5.78
CA THR A 56 27.64 -5.82 5.05
C THR A 56 26.70 -6.09 3.87
N VAL A 57 26.90 -7.21 3.16
CA VAL A 57 26.01 -7.64 2.07
C VAL A 57 24.59 -7.86 2.58
N ILE A 58 24.41 -8.56 3.70
CA ILE A 58 23.08 -8.81 4.28
C ILE A 58 22.40 -7.50 4.72
N ASN A 59 23.15 -6.57 5.32
CA ASN A 59 22.61 -5.28 5.74
C ASN A 59 22.19 -4.39 4.56
N ASN A 60 22.98 -4.37 3.48
CA ASN A 60 22.65 -3.67 2.24
C ASN A 60 21.42 -4.30 1.56
N LEU A 61 21.33 -5.63 1.54
CA LEU A 61 20.16 -6.35 1.03
C LEU A 61 18.91 -6.07 1.86
N SER A 62 18.99 -6.12 3.19
CA SER A 62 17.87 -5.78 4.08
C SER A 62 17.37 -4.36 3.79
N THR A 63 18.28 -3.40 3.69
CA THR A 63 17.93 -2.01 3.36
C THR A 63 17.29 -1.88 1.98
N PHE A 64 17.78 -2.61 0.99
CA PHE A 64 17.20 -2.65 -0.35
C PHE A 64 15.78 -3.23 -0.36
N ILE A 65 15.56 -4.38 0.30
CA ILE A 65 14.24 -5.01 0.41
C ILE A 65 13.24 -4.11 1.16
N PHE A 66 13.65 -3.49 2.27
CA PHE A 66 12.82 -2.52 2.95
C PHE A 66 12.54 -1.27 2.09
N GLY A 67 13.48 -0.87 1.24
CA GLY A 67 13.27 0.14 0.20
C GLY A 67 12.16 -0.27 -0.78
N LEU A 68 12.21 -1.48 -1.33
CA LEU A 68 11.16 -1.99 -2.22
C LEU A 68 9.78 -2.06 -1.55
N ILE A 69 9.71 -2.49 -0.29
CA ILE A 69 8.46 -2.51 0.49
C ILE A 69 7.92 -1.08 0.66
N ARG A 70 8.79 -0.12 0.99
CA ARG A 70 8.42 1.30 1.09
C ARG A 70 7.90 1.86 -0.23
N ALA A 71 8.50 1.49 -1.36
CA ALA A 71 8.00 1.86 -2.69
C ALA A 71 6.57 1.35 -2.93
N ILE A 72 6.29 0.09 -2.58
CA ILE A 72 4.94 -0.48 -2.66
C ILE A 72 3.97 0.31 -1.77
N GLY A 73 4.40 0.67 -0.56
CA GLY A 73 3.65 1.54 0.35
C GLY A 73 3.29 2.88 -0.29
N MET A 74 4.25 3.56 -0.92
CA MET A 74 4.00 4.82 -1.63
C MET A 74 3.03 4.64 -2.81
N ILE A 75 3.11 3.53 -3.54
CA ILE A 75 2.17 3.23 -4.63
C ILE A 75 0.74 3.05 -4.10
N LEU A 76 0.57 2.32 -3.00
CA LEU A 76 -0.74 2.12 -2.35
C LEU A 76 -1.31 3.42 -1.80
N LEU A 77 -0.47 4.31 -1.27
CA LEU A 77 -0.87 5.65 -0.84
C LEU A 77 -1.43 6.44 -2.02
N GLY A 78 -0.69 6.54 -3.13
CA GLY A 78 -1.15 7.25 -4.33
C GLY A 78 -2.47 6.69 -4.87
N PHE A 79 -2.62 5.36 -4.90
CA PHE A 79 -3.85 4.70 -5.35
C PHE A 79 -5.02 4.91 -4.37
N GLY A 80 -4.77 4.85 -3.07
CA GLY A 80 -5.77 5.12 -2.03
C GLY A 80 -6.32 6.53 -2.11
N ILE A 81 -5.46 7.54 -2.38
CA ILE A 81 -5.89 8.94 -2.53
C ILE A 81 -6.82 9.07 -3.74
N VAL A 82 -6.51 8.43 -4.87
CA VAL A 82 -7.37 8.46 -6.07
C VAL A 82 -8.75 7.86 -5.77
N GLN A 83 -8.81 6.76 -5.03
CA GLN A 83 -10.08 6.16 -4.61
C GLN A 83 -10.86 7.09 -3.67
N VAL A 84 -10.21 7.68 -2.68
CA VAL A 84 -10.86 8.64 -1.77
C VAL A 84 -11.34 9.87 -2.55
N GLY A 85 -10.54 10.45 -3.44
CA GLY A 85 -10.91 11.62 -4.24
C GLY A 85 -12.11 11.39 -5.16
N LEU A 86 -12.16 10.23 -5.83
CA LEU A 86 -13.33 9.84 -6.62
C LEU A 86 -14.56 9.54 -5.75
N SER A 87 -14.34 8.98 -4.56
CA SER A 87 -15.42 8.68 -3.61
C SER A 87 -16.03 9.92 -2.96
N LEU A 88 -15.28 11.02 -2.87
CA LEU A 88 -15.80 12.31 -2.42
C LEU A 88 -16.80 12.87 -3.43
N LYS A 89 -16.47 12.83 -4.73
CA LYS A 89 -17.35 13.23 -5.84
C LYS A 89 -18.61 12.38 -5.96
N SER A 90 -18.52 11.09 -5.63
CA SER A 90 -19.62 10.13 -5.87
C SER A 90 -20.58 9.94 -4.70
N HIS A 91 -20.32 10.57 -3.54
CA HIS A 91 -21.07 10.41 -2.27
C HIS A 91 -21.25 8.95 -1.79
N ASP A 92 -20.50 8.01 -2.35
CA ASP A 92 -20.60 6.59 -2.04
C ASP A 92 -19.76 6.21 -0.81
N PRO A 93 -20.38 5.80 0.31
CA PRO A 93 -19.68 5.50 1.55
C PRO A 93 -18.72 4.30 1.43
N SER A 94 -18.96 3.34 0.54
CA SER A 94 -18.06 2.18 0.38
C SER A 94 -16.77 2.51 -0.36
N GLN A 95 -16.79 3.44 -1.32
CA GLN A 95 -15.57 3.88 -2.03
C GLN A 95 -14.69 4.71 -1.09
N ARG A 96 -15.31 5.47 -0.18
CA ARG A 96 -14.62 6.20 0.89
C ARG A 96 -13.94 5.24 1.85
N ALA A 97 -14.65 4.22 2.33
CA ALA A 97 -14.12 3.22 3.24
C ALA A 97 -12.97 2.41 2.62
N ASN A 98 -13.13 1.92 1.39
CA ASN A 98 -12.08 1.13 0.72
C ASN A 98 -10.84 1.96 0.37
N GLY A 99 -11.04 3.22 -0.04
CA GLY A 99 -9.94 4.17 -0.24
C GLY A 99 -9.19 4.44 1.07
N PHE A 100 -9.89 4.69 2.17
CA PHE A 100 -9.28 4.90 3.49
C PHE A 100 -8.54 3.67 4.02
N LEU A 101 -9.08 2.47 3.85
CA LEU A 101 -8.40 1.23 4.23
C LEU A 101 -7.09 1.05 3.44
N THR A 102 -7.12 1.33 2.13
CA THR A 102 -5.93 1.28 1.28
C THR A 102 -4.89 2.32 1.71
N LEU A 103 -5.33 3.53 2.08
CA LEU A 103 -4.46 4.57 2.63
C LEU A 103 -3.81 4.14 3.94
N ALA A 104 -4.60 3.65 4.90
CA ALA A 104 -4.10 3.21 6.20
C ALA A 104 -3.06 2.08 6.05
N GLY A 105 -3.35 1.09 5.19
CA GLY A 105 -2.40 0.03 4.85
C GLY A 105 -1.13 0.57 4.18
N GLY A 106 -1.27 1.51 3.24
CA GLY A 106 -0.15 2.16 2.58
C GLY A 106 0.76 2.92 3.54
N VAL A 107 0.19 3.62 4.53
CA VAL A 107 0.96 4.34 5.58
C VAL A 107 1.78 3.34 6.39
N ILE A 108 1.14 2.28 6.92
CA ILE A 108 1.81 1.27 7.75
C ILE A 108 2.94 0.58 6.97
N ILE A 109 2.70 0.21 5.71
CA ILE A 109 3.71 -0.44 4.84
C ILE A 109 4.89 0.50 4.56
N THR A 110 4.62 1.78 4.29
CA THR A 110 5.67 2.78 4.02
C THR A 110 6.61 2.95 5.22
N PHE A 111 6.04 2.90 6.43
CA PHE A 111 6.76 3.07 7.67
C PHE A 111 7.23 1.75 8.31
N ALA A 112 7.05 0.61 7.66
CA ALA A 112 7.36 -0.70 8.24
C ALA A 112 8.82 -0.83 8.71
N LYS A 113 9.80 -0.30 7.95
CA LYS A 113 11.22 -0.28 8.35
C LYS A 113 11.46 0.62 9.58
N GLU A 114 10.82 1.78 9.61
CA GLU A 114 10.97 2.74 10.71
C GLU A 114 10.34 2.18 11.99
N ILE A 115 9.18 1.52 11.88
CA ILE A 115 8.55 0.81 12.99
C ILE A 115 9.43 -0.34 13.47
N LEU A 116 10.00 -1.14 12.55
CA LEU A 116 10.90 -2.24 12.92
C LEU A 116 12.11 -1.71 13.68
N ASN A 117 12.79 -0.69 13.15
CA ASN A 117 13.94 -0.08 13.81
C ASN A 117 13.56 0.49 15.20
N LEU A 118 12.39 1.11 15.33
CA LEU A 118 11.91 1.64 16.61
C LEU A 118 11.71 0.56 17.68
N ILE A 119 11.31 -0.67 17.28
CA ILE A 119 11.10 -1.77 18.22
C ILE A 119 12.35 -2.65 18.42
N THR A 120 13.25 -2.71 17.44
CA THR A 120 14.48 -3.52 17.51
C THR A 120 15.67 -2.77 18.09
N GLY A 121 15.64 -1.43 18.09
CA GLY A 121 16.77 -0.59 18.53
C GLY A 121 17.78 -0.37 17.43
#